data_AF-A0ABD3C119-F1
#
_entry.id   AF-A0ABD3C119-F1
#
_cell.length_a   1.000
_cell.length_b   1.000
_cell.length_c   1.000
_cell.angle_alpha   90.00
_cell.angle_beta   90.00
_cell.angle_gamma   90.00
#
_symmetry.space_group_name_H-M   'P 1'
#
loop_
_entity.id
_entity.type
_entity.pdbx_description
1 polymer ?
#
loop_
_entity_poly.entity_id
_entity_poly.type
_entity_poly.pdbx_seq_one_letter_code
_entity_poly.pdbx_strand_id
1 'polypeptide(L)'
;MFLTRTEYDRGVNTFSPEGRLFQVEYAIEAIKDTFILIYIWVQLQLGLRPRKEWFLLLRSALLRHFCEPSSVEKIMEIDAHIGCAMSGLIADARTLVEHARVETQVLIW
;
A
#
# COMPACT_ATOMS: atom_id res chain seq x y z
N MET A 1 -15.72 -16.54 26.79
CA MET A 1 -16.09 -17.71 25.96
C MET A 1 -15.49 -17.50 24.57
N PHE A 2 -14.25 -17.94 24.35
CA PHE A 2 -13.65 -17.95 23.02
C PHE A 2 -13.84 -19.36 22.44
N LEU A 3 -14.70 -19.48 21.43
CA LEU A 3 -14.85 -20.74 20.71
C LEU A 3 -13.60 -20.93 19.84
N THR A 4 -12.82 -21.98 20.11
CA THR A 4 -11.74 -22.43 19.24
C THR A 4 -12.31 -23.09 17.99
N ARG A 5 -12.94 -22.30 17.11
CA ARG A 5 -13.23 -22.74 15.75
C ARG A 5 -11.90 -22.91 15.03
N THR A 6 -11.75 -24.06 14.38
CA THR A 6 -10.74 -24.26 13.35
C THR A 6 -11.11 -23.41 12.13
N GLU A 7 -10.57 -22.20 12.04
CA GLU A 7 -10.88 -21.28 10.93
C GLU A 7 -10.43 -21.79 9.54
N TYR A 8 -9.69 -22.90 9.53
CA TYR A 8 -9.35 -23.72 8.35
C TYR A 8 -10.56 -24.41 7.67
N ASP A 9 -11.74 -24.44 8.29
CA ASP A 9 -12.96 -25.10 7.74
C ASP A 9 -13.53 -24.43 6.46
N ARG A 10 -12.88 -23.37 5.95
CA ARG A 10 -13.19 -22.73 4.66
C ARG A 10 -11.95 -22.76 3.76
N GLY A 11 -12.01 -23.54 2.68
CA GLY A 11 -10.97 -23.54 1.65
C GLY A 11 -10.76 -22.14 1.06
N VAL A 12 -9.54 -21.84 0.60
CA VAL A 12 -9.12 -20.49 0.18
C VAL A 12 -10.06 -19.80 -0.83
N ASN A 13 -10.73 -20.56 -1.68
CA ASN A 13 -11.67 -20.07 -2.71
C ASN A 13 -13.14 -20.10 -2.25
N THR A 14 -13.43 -20.02 -0.95
CA THR A 14 -14.80 -20.02 -0.42
C THR A 14 -15.45 -18.63 -0.56
N PHE A 15 -16.63 -18.60 -1.18
CA PHE A 15 -17.45 -17.40 -1.36
C PHE A 15 -18.47 -17.22 -0.22
N SER A 16 -18.85 -15.98 0.05
CA SER A 16 -19.98 -15.61 0.89
C SER A 16 -21.33 -15.81 0.18
N PRO A 17 -22.47 -15.80 0.90
CA PRO A 17 -23.80 -15.87 0.29
C PRO A 17 -24.08 -14.72 -0.70
N GLU A 18 -23.37 -13.60 -0.58
CA GLU A 18 -23.45 -12.44 -1.48
C GLU A 18 -22.37 -12.47 -2.59
N GLY A 19 -21.67 -13.60 -2.77
CA GLY A 19 -20.74 -13.83 -3.87
C GLY A 19 -19.35 -13.21 -3.71
N ARG A 20 -18.91 -12.85 -2.49
CA ARG A 20 -17.58 -12.26 -2.24
C ARG A 20 -16.61 -13.29 -1.65
N LEU A 21 -15.34 -13.29 -2.06
CA LEU A 21 -14.34 -14.24 -1.53
C LEU A 21 -13.93 -13.87 -0.11
N PHE A 22 -14.15 -14.78 0.86
CA PHE A 22 -13.87 -14.49 2.28
C PHE A 22 -12.43 -14.05 2.53
N GLN A 23 -11.44 -14.68 1.87
CA GLN A 23 -10.02 -14.30 2.02
C GLN A 23 -9.72 -12.87 1.54
N VAL A 24 -10.41 -12.39 0.50
CA VAL A 24 -10.26 -11.02 -0.01
C VAL A 24 -10.89 -10.03 0.95
N GLU A 25 -12.08 -10.34 1.47
CA GLU A 25 -12.75 -9.51 2.49
C GLU A 25 -11.88 -9.37 3.76
N TYR A 26 -11.29 -10.46 4.24
CA TYR A 26 -10.40 -10.45 5.41
C TYR A 26 -9.12 -9.65 5.16
N ALA A 27 -8.52 -9.77 3.96
CA ALA A 27 -7.35 -8.97 3.57
C ALA A 27 -7.67 -7.47 3.48
N ILE A 28 -8.84 -7.10 2.95
CA ILE A 28 -9.31 -5.70 2.92
C ILE A 28 -9.52 -5.17 4.34
N GLU A 29 -10.16 -5.94 5.23
CA GLU A 29 -10.40 -5.56 6.62
C GLU A 29 -9.08 -5.28 7.37
N ALA A 30 -8.07 -6.15 7.18
CA ALA A 30 -6.75 -6.01 7.81
C ALA A 30 -5.97 -4.75 7.40
N ILE A 31 -6.31 -4.12 6.27
CA ILE A 31 -5.64 -2.93 5.73
C ILE A 31 -6.29 -1.61 6.23
N LYS A 32 -7.58 -1.62 6.61
CA LYS A 32 -8.35 -0.40 6.91
C LYS A 32 -7.73 0.46 8.01
N ASP A 33 -7.29 -0.17 9.09
CA ASP A 33 -6.77 0.51 10.28
C ASP A 33 -5.25 0.75 10.24
N THR A 34 -4.53 0.34 9.18
CA THR A 34 -3.05 0.40 9.20
C THR A 34 -2.50 1.82 9.06
N PHE A 35 -2.68 2.49 7.90
CA PHE A 35 -2.17 3.85 7.65
C PHE A 35 -3.08 4.66 6.73
N ILE A 36 -3.11 5.98 6.94
CA ILE A 36 -3.80 6.94 6.09
C ILE A 36 -2.80 7.55 5.09
N LEU A 37 -3.12 7.43 3.80
CA LEU A 37 -2.41 8.03 2.67
C LEU A 37 -3.21 9.21 2.11
N ILE A 38 -2.53 10.32 1.82
CA ILE A 38 -3.11 11.53 1.22
C ILE A 38 -2.23 11.96 0.05
N TYR A 39 -2.81 11.92 -1.15
CA TYR A 39 -2.17 12.43 -2.37
C TYR A 39 -2.62 13.89 -2.57
N ILE A 40 -1.67 14.82 -2.71
CA ILE A 40 -1.91 16.23 -2.97
C ILE A 40 -1.30 16.60 -4.32
N TRP A 41 -2.15 16.99 -5.28
CA TRP A 41 -1.71 17.59 -6.54
C TRP A 41 -1.57 19.10 -6.37
N VAL A 42 -0.40 19.65 -6.70
CA VAL A 42 -0.16 21.10 -6.72
C VAL A 42 0.07 21.55 -8.17
N GLN A 43 -0.66 22.59 -8.58
CA GLN A 43 -0.42 23.28 -9.84
C GLN A 43 0.36 24.56 -9.52
N LEU A 44 1.68 24.54 -9.74
CA LEU A 44 2.56 25.64 -9.36
C LEU A 44 2.84 26.52 -10.59
N GLN A 45 2.29 27.74 -10.59
CA GLN A 45 2.48 28.74 -11.65
C GLN A 45 3.62 29.71 -11.30
N LEU A 46 4.85 29.18 -11.22
CA LEU A 46 6.06 30.00 -11.17
C LEU A 46 6.49 30.40 -12.59
N GLY A 47 5.95 31.52 -13.06
CA GLY A 47 6.27 32.11 -14.37
C GLY A 47 5.43 31.57 -15.53
N LEU A 48 5.94 31.74 -16.76
CA LEU A 48 5.20 31.53 -18.02
C LEU A 48 4.90 30.05 -18.39
N ARG A 49 5.20 29.08 -17.51
CA ARG A 49 4.88 27.66 -17.73
C ARG A 49 4.29 27.06 -16.46
N PRO A 50 3.06 26.52 -16.47
CA PRO A 50 2.52 25.80 -15.31
C PRO A 50 3.31 24.51 -15.10
N ARG A 51 3.76 24.26 -13.87
CA ARG A 51 4.30 22.95 -13.47
C ARG A 51 3.24 22.14 -12.75
N LYS A 52 3.21 20.85 -13.05
CA LYS A 52 2.37 19.86 -12.35
C LYS A 52 3.28 19.06 -11.42
N GLU A 53 3.09 19.22 -10.12
CA GLU A 53 3.92 18.55 -9.11
C GLU A 53 3.00 17.79 -8.14
N TRP A 54 3.42 16.58 -7.77
CA TRP A 54 2.63 15.63 -6.98
C TRP A 54 3.33 15.40 -5.65
N PHE A 55 2.59 15.60 -4.55
CA PHE A 55 3.10 15.42 -3.20
C PHE A 55 2.33 14.28 -2.51
N LEU A 56 3.08 13.33 -1.98
CA LEU A 56 2.56 12.14 -1.32
C LEU A 56 2.79 12.24 0.18
N LEU A 57 1.73 12.44 0.95
CA LEU A 57 1.78 12.52 2.41
C LEU A 57 1.25 11.22 3.03
N LEU A 58 2.06 10.63 3.90
CA LEU A 58 1.76 9.41 4.63
C LEU A 58 1.78 9.66 6.13
N ARG A 59 0.67 9.38 6.82
CA ARG A 59 0.63 9.42 8.29
C ARG A 59 1.19 8.12 8.88
N SER A 60 2.51 8.06 9.03
CA SER A 60 3.17 6.95 9.73
C SER A 60 3.06 7.10 11.26
N ALA A 61 2.24 6.26 11.91
CA ALA A 61 2.23 6.15 13.36
C ALA A 61 3.44 5.32 13.84
N LEU A 62 4.57 5.97 14.12
CA LEU A 62 5.76 5.33 14.69
C LEU A 62 5.54 5.07 16.19
N LEU A 63 5.17 3.83 16.52
CA LEU A 63 4.68 3.44 17.85
C LEU A 63 5.76 3.21 18.94
N ARG A 64 7.06 3.38 18.64
CA ARG A 64 8.15 2.99 19.57
C ARG A 64 9.32 3.96 19.56
N HIS A 65 9.75 4.37 20.75
CA HIS A 65 10.86 5.30 21.01
C HIS A 65 12.25 4.77 20.58
N PHE A 66 12.37 3.47 20.31
CA PHE A 66 13.58 2.79 19.84
C PHE A 66 13.51 2.38 18.35
N CYS A 67 12.53 2.89 17.61
CA CYS A 67 12.41 2.65 16.17
C CYS A 67 13.03 3.81 15.40
N GLU A 68 14.14 3.57 14.72
CA GLU A 68 14.78 4.55 13.83
C GLU A 68 13.82 4.89 12.66
N PRO A 69 13.34 6.15 12.53
CA PRO A 69 12.32 6.50 11.55
C PRO A 69 12.67 6.14 10.11
N SER A 70 13.95 6.27 9.72
CA SER A 70 14.43 5.93 8.38
C SER A 70 14.39 4.42 8.06
N SER A 71 14.30 3.54 9.06
CA SER A 71 14.21 2.09 8.85
C SER A 71 12.84 1.60 8.38
N VAL A 72 11.81 2.44 8.43
CA VAL A 72 10.42 2.07 8.12
C VAL A 72 9.96 2.71 6.80
N GLU A 73 10.58 2.24 5.71
CA GLU A 73 10.19 2.60 4.34
C GLU A 73 8.74 2.16 4.05
N LYS A 74 7.92 3.11 3.62
CA LYS A 74 6.52 2.90 3.18
C LYS A 74 6.15 3.71 1.94
N ILE A 75 7.03 4.61 1.51
CA ILE A 75 7.03 5.22 0.19
C ILE A 75 8.28 4.67 -0.49
N MET A 76 8.14 4.10 -1.67
CA MET A 76 9.24 3.45 -2.41
C MET A 76 9.16 3.82 -3.89
N GLU A 77 10.32 4.11 -4.48
CA GLU A 77 10.46 4.41 -5.90
C GLU A 77 10.34 3.13 -6.74
N ILE A 78 9.45 3.13 -7.74
CA ILE A 78 9.37 2.10 -8.79
C ILE A 78 10.24 2.53 -9.97
N ASP A 79 10.11 3.78 -10.40
CA ASP A 79 10.93 4.40 -11.45
C ASP A 79 11.03 5.92 -11.19
N ALA A 80 11.92 6.62 -11.89
CA ALA A 80 12.23 8.04 -11.71
C ALA A 80 11.02 9.00 -11.87
N HIS A 81 9.88 8.50 -12.37
CA HIS A 81 8.61 9.22 -12.47
C HIS A 81 7.43 8.52 -11.76
N ILE A 82 7.67 7.41 -11.06
CA ILE A 82 6.64 6.56 -10.42
C ILE A 82 7.04 6.23 -8.98
N GLY A 83 6.40 6.93 -8.02
CA GLY A 83 6.47 6.61 -6.59
C GLY A 83 5.27 5.79 -6.13
N CYS A 84 5.50 4.75 -5.33
CA CYS A 84 4.48 3.93 -4.69
C CYS A 84 4.39 4.23 -3.19
N ALA A 85 3.19 4.17 -2.61
CA ALA A 85 3.02 4.09 -1.16
C ALA A 85 2.13 2.92 -0.75
N MET A 86 2.51 2.26 0.34
CA MET A 86 1.87 1.03 0.83
C MET A 86 1.11 1.24 2.15
N SER A 87 0.05 0.43 2.32
CA SER A 87 -0.63 0.18 3.59
C SER A 87 -0.82 -1.33 3.76
N GLY A 88 -1.01 -1.82 4.98
CA GLY A 88 -0.97 -3.25 5.30
C GLY A 88 0.44 -3.81 5.47
N LEU A 89 0.69 -5.01 4.95
CA LEU A 89 1.93 -5.78 5.18
C LEU A 89 3.08 -5.33 4.25
N ILE A 90 4.14 -4.80 4.87
CA ILE A 90 5.32 -4.26 4.16
C ILE A 90 6.08 -5.35 3.38
N ALA A 91 6.06 -6.62 3.83
CA ALA A 91 6.73 -7.73 3.16
C ALA A 91 6.12 -8.03 1.77
N ASP A 92 4.80 -8.13 1.71
CA ASP A 92 4.06 -8.41 0.47
C ASP A 92 4.20 -7.23 -0.50
N ALA A 93 4.05 -6.00 0.03
CA ALA A 93 4.19 -4.77 -0.75
C ALA A 93 5.62 -4.55 -1.31
N ARG A 94 6.67 -5.03 -0.62
CA ARG A 94 8.04 -5.07 -1.18
C ARG A 94 8.15 -6.03 -2.36
N THR A 95 7.54 -7.21 -2.28
CA THR A 95 7.49 -8.18 -3.38
C THR A 95 6.76 -7.60 -4.61
N LEU A 96 5.63 -6.90 -4.38
CA LEU A 96 4.86 -6.24 -5.43
C LEU A 96 5.61 -5.07 -6.08
N VAL A 97 6.33 -4.24 -5.31
CA VAL A 97 7.12 -3.14 -5.89
C VAL A 97 8.34 -3.64 -6.67
N GLU A 98 8.99 -4.72 -6.23
CA GLU A 98 10.11 -5.30 -6.99
C GLU A 98 9.64 -5.91 -8.32
N HIS A 99 8.47 -6.56 -8.33
CA HIS A 99 7.81 -6.98 -9.58
C HIS A 99 7.44 -5.76 -10.46
N ALA A 100 6.92 -4.68 -9.87
CA ALA A 100 6.55 -3.48 -10.61
C ALA A 100 7.76 -2.80 -11.27
N ARG A 101 8.93 -2.77 -10.59
CA ARG A 101 10.20 -2.25 -11.13
C ARG A 101 10.62 -2.98 -12.39
N VAL A 102 10.58 -4.31 -12.36
CA VAL A 102 10.91 -5.16 -13.52
C VAL A 102 9.95 -4.88 -14.68
N GLU A 103 8.64 -4.84 -14.41
CA GLU A 103 7.62 -4.52 -15.43
C GLU A 103 7.84 -3.13 -16.04
N THR A 104 8.15 -2.10 -15.25
CA THR A 104 8.42 -0.74 -15.76
C THR A 104 9.70 -0.63 -16.58
N GLN A 105 10.67 -1.53 -16.41
CA GLN A 105 11.88 -1.58 -17.24
C GLN A 105 11.68 -2.37 -18.55
N VAL A 106 10.70 -3.29 -18.59
CA VAL A 106 10.31 -4.02 -19.80
C VAL A 106 9.34 -3.20 -20.66
N LEU A 107 8.41 -2.47 -20.02
CA LEU A 107 7.47 -1.56 -20.65
C LEU A 107 8.12 -0.19 -20.92
N ILE A 108 8.96 -0.13 -21.95
CA ILE A 108 9.55 1.12 -22.45
C ILE A 108 8.42 2.03 -22.97
N TRP A 109 8.27 3.21 -22.35
CA TRP A 109 7.35 4.29 -22.75
C TRP A 109 8.03 5.33 -23.67
#